data_AF-A0A534QHF7-F1
#
_entry.id   AF-A0A534QHF7-F1
#
_cell.length_a   1.000
_cell.length_b   1.000
_cell.length_c   1.000
_cell.angle_alpha   90.00
_cell.angle_beta   90.00
_cell.angle_gamma   90.00
#
_symmetry.space_group_name_H-M   'P 1'
#
loop_
_entity.id
_entity.type
_entity.pdbx_description
1 polymer ?
#
loop_
_entity_poly.entity_id
_entity_poly.type
_entity_poly.pdbx_seq_one_letter_code
_entity_poly.pdbx_strand_id
1 'polypeptide(L)'
;MHVVARVSNLLRGLLTRWIGRREHRHPDAVYEAAIGERVVQYGKLRHAAAGILYMRSKLARQLASESAELVRVGRQLDIAVEHDDDTAALALIGRRDVLAAEVDRLTAELTELTREAEGAKDNLIAFQEEIVRLREERVRMLARLANAKARLRFQATLNGLSTDADIRALEEVRDHINRLVAETQVSRDLGDSELERRLGHIREAEAERTARAQLEELKRVRDGRPARMALPDPAPAR
;
A
#
# COMPACT_ATOMS: atom_id res chain seq x y z
N MET A 1 -38.59 24.06 14.09
CA MET A 1 -37.27 23.81 13.47
C MET A 1 -36.47 22.73 14.24
N HIS A 2 -36.96 21.48 14.32
CA HIS A 2 -36.27 20.43 15.11
C HIS A 2 -35.84 19.20 14.29
N VAL A 3 -36.10 19.17 12.97
CA VAL A 3 -35.75 18.02 12.12
C VAL A 3 -34.33 18.17 11.56
N VAL A 4 -33.94 19.36 11.10
CA VAL A 4 -32.59 19.64 10.56
C VAL A 4 -31.51 19.46 11.63
N ALA A 5 -31.75 19.91 12.85
CA ALA A 5 -30.83 19.72 13.98
C ALA A 5 -30.67 18.23 14.36
N ARG A 6 -31.75 17.45 14.28
CA ARG A 6 -31.72 16.01 14.56
C ARG A 6 -30.99 15.23 13.47
N VAL A 7 -31.15 15.60 12.20
CA VAL A 7 -30.40 15.01 11.07
C VAL A 7 -28.91 15.35 11.17
N SER A 8 -28.56 16.60 11.47
CA SER A 8 -27.18 17.03 11.72
C SER A 8 -26.51 16.26 12.88
N ASN A 9 -27.23 16.07 13.98
CA ASN A 9 -26.72 15.37 15.15
C ASN A 9 -26.64 13.84 14.94
N LEU A 10 -27.52 13.26 14.12
CA LEU A 10 -27.43 11.86 13.71
C LEU A 10 -26.23 11.63 12.77
N LEU A 11 -26.01 12.52 11.79
CA LEU A 11 -24.84 12.47 10.91
C LEU A 11 -23.53 12.65 11.68
N ARG A 12 -23.47 13.62 12.62
CA ARG A 12 -22.31 13.77 13.51
C ARG A 12 -22.10 12.54 14.39
N GLY A 13 -23.15 12.01 15.03
CA GLY A 13 -23.04 10.82 15.90
C GLY A 13 -22.61 9.55 15.18
N LEU A 14 -22.97 9.41 13.90
CA LEU A 14 -22.49 8.33 13.02
C LEU A 14 -21.01 8.55 12.63
N LEU A 15 -20.61 9.79 12.31
CA LEU A 15 -19.21 10.13 12.01
C LEU A 15 -18.31 9.92 13.24
N THR A 16 -18.73 10.32 14.44
CA THR A 16 -17.95 10.14 15.68
C THR A 16 -17.80 8.67 16.07
N ARG A 17 -18.85 7.84 15.89
CA ARG A 17 -18.78 6.38 16.14
C ARG A 17 -18.03 5.61 15.06
N TRP A 18 -17.91 6.15 13.85
CA TRP A 18 -17.08 5.61 12.76
C TRP A 18 -15.61 5.99 12.94
N ILE A 19 -15.33 7.22 13.35
CA ILE A 19 -13.99 7.74 13.65
C ILE A 19 -13.35 7.01 14.84
N GLY A 20 -14.07 6.81 15.94
CA GLY A 20 -13.49 6.27 17.18
C GLY A 20 -13.15 4.77 17.21
N ARG A 21 -13.37 4.00 16.13
CA ARG A 21 -13.10 2.54 16.11
C ARG A 21 -12.34 2.02 14.89
N ARG A 22 -11.96 2.88 13.94
CA ARG A 22 -11.39 2.44 12.64
C ARG A 22 -10.09 3.12 12.23
N GLU A 23 -9.38 3.72 13.19
CA GLU A 23 -8.29 4.65 12.90
C GLU A 23 -7.07 4.07 12.16
N HIS A 24 -6.94 2.74 11.92
CA HIS A 24 -5.80 2.17 11.17
C HIS A 24 -6.12 1.17 10.05
N ARG A 25 -7.40 0.90 9.70
CA ARG A 25 -7.72 -0.22 8.77
C ARG A 25 -8.09 0.18 7.33
N HIS A 26 -8.57 1.41 7.08
CA HIS A 26 -9.01 1.83 5.74
C HIS A 26 -8.61 3.29 5.43
N PRO A 27 -7.33 3.58 5.17
CA PRO A 27 -6.86 4.93 4.85
C PRO A 27 -7.55 5.51 3.60
N ASP A 28 -7.95 4.65 2.66
CA ASP A 28 -8.73 5.04 1.50
C ASP A 28 -10.05 5.75 1.86
N ALA A 29 -10.82 5.16 2.77
CA ALA A 29 -12.10 5.70 3.20
C ALA A 29 -11.96 7.03 3.96
N VAL A 30 -10.85 7.22 4.67
CA VAL A 30 -10.54 8.49 5.36
C VAL A 30 -10.29 9.60 4.35
N TYR A 31 -9.46 9.36 3.33
CA TYR A 31 -9.24 10.35 2.28
C TYR A 31 -10.50 10.65 1.47
N GLU A 32 -11.28 9.62 1.09
CA GLU A 32 -12.54 9.82 0.38
C GLU A 32 -13.54 10.66 1.19
N ALA A 33 -13.67 10.40 2.48
CA ALA A 33 -14.53 11.20 3.36
C ALA A 33 -14.05 12.66 3.44
N ALA A 34 -12.74 12.89 3.63
CA ALA A 34 -12.17 14.23 3.71
C ALA A 34 -12.32 15.01 2.38
N ILE A 35 -12.04 14.37 1.25
CA ILE A 35 -12.23 14.96 -0.09
C ILE A 35 -13.71 15.28 -0.30
N GLY A 36 -14.61 14.37 0.05
CA GLY A 36 -16.06 14.58 -0.04
C GLY A 36 -16.52 15.78 0.77
N GLU A 37 -16.06 15.93 2.02
CA GLU A 37 -16.36 17.08 2.85
C GLU A 37 -15.88 18.39 2.22
N ARG A 38 -14.64 18.42 1.69
CA ARG A 38 -14.11 19.59 0.99
C ARG A 38 -14.92 19.92 -0.25
N VAL A 39 -15.34 18.94 -1.05
CA VAL A 39 -16.22 19.18 -2.21
C VAL A 39 -17.55 19.83 -1.79
N VAL A 40 -18.15 19.38 -0.68
CA VAL A 40 -19.36 20.00 -0.13
C VAL A 40 -19.10 21.45 0.32
N GLN A 41 -17.98 21.70 1.01
CA GLN A 41 -17.59 23.04 1.42
C GLN A 41 -17.35 23.97 0.21
N TYR A 42 -16.66 23.49 -0.83
CA TYR A 42 -16.49 24.20 -2.09
C TYR A 42 -17.83 24.60 -2.72
N GLY A 43 -18.81 23.69 -2.71
CA GLY A 43 -20.16 23.98 -3.18
C GLY A 43 -20.82 25.15 -2.45
N LYS A 44 -20.64 25.24 -1.13
CA LYS A 44 -21.15 26.37 -0.30
C LYS A 44 -20.43 27.67 -0.63
N LEU A 45 -19.10 27.64 -0.73
CA LEU A 45 -18.29 28.80 -1.11
C LEU A 45 -18.71 29.32 -2.49
N ARG A 46 -18.91 28.42 -3.45
CA ARG A 46 -19.33 28.78 -4.81
C ARG A 46 -20.69 29.47 -4.82
N HIS A 47 -21.63 29.00 -4.00
CA HIS A 47 -22.94 29.62 -3.87
C HIS A 47 -22.86 31.02 -3.26
N ALA A 48 -22.06 31.19 -2.20
CA ALA A 48 -21.84 32.50 -1.57
C ALA A 48 -21.18 33.49 -2.56
N ALA A 49 -20.14 33.06 -3.28
CA ALA A 49 -19.48 33.86 -4.29
C ALA A 49 -20.45 34.28 -5.42
N ALA A 50 -21.32 33.38 -5.86
CA ALA A 50 -22.36 33.71 -6.85
C ALA A 50 -23.33 34.79 -6.34
N GLY A 51 -23.67 34.77 -5.04
CA GLY A 51 -24.45 35.83 -4.39
C GLY A 51 -23.75 37.19 -4.43
N ILE A 52 -22.47 37.23 -4.09
CA ILE A 52 -21.63 38.44 -4.15
C ILE A 52 -21.58 39.00 -5.58
N LEU A 53 -21.29 38.13 -6.56
CA LEU A 53 -21.25 38.53 -7.98
C LEU A 53 -22.60 39.08 -8.46
N TYR A 54 -23.71 38.45 -8.05
CA TYR A 54 -25.05 38.92 -8.38
C TYR A 54 -25.30 40.32 -7.81
N MET A 55 -24.97 40.55 -6.54
CA MET A 55 -25.12 41.84 -5.88
C MET A 55 -24.25 42.92 -6.54
N ARG A 56 -23.01 42.59 -6.92
CA ARG A 56 -22.12 43.47 -7.68
C ARG A 56 -22.74 43.89 -9.01
N SER A 57 -23.26 42.93 -9.78
CA SER A 57 -23.93 43.22 -11.05
C SER A 57 -25.21 44.04 -10.86
N LYS A 58 -25.93 43.85 -9.75
CA LYS A 58 -27.11 44.65 -9.41
C LYS A 58 -26.73 46.10 -9.08
N LEU A 59 -25.74 46.31 -8.21
CA LEU A 59 -25.24 47.65 -7.86
C LEU A 59 -24.69 48.38 -9.09
N ALA A 60 -23.93 47.70 -9.95
CA ALA A 60 -23.41 48.30 -11.18
C ALA A 60 -24.53 48.82 -12.10
N ARG A 61 -25.63 48.07 -12.23
CA ARG A 61 -26.81 48.52 -13.01
C ARG A 61 -27.51 49.71 -12.35
N GLN A 62 -27.65 49.70 -11.03
CA GLN A 62 -28.25 50.80 -10.29
C GLN A 62 -27.41 52.07 -10.44
N LEU A 63 -26.10 51.98 -10.22
CA LEU A 63 -25.15 53.08 -10.42
C LEU A 63 -25.27 53.66 -11.84
N ALA A 64 -25.27 52.81 -12.87
CA ALA A 64 -25.42 53.26 -14.25
C ALA A 64 -26.75 54.00 -14.50
N SER A 65 -27.84 53.54 -13.90
CA SER A 65 -29.15 54.20 -13.98
C SER A 65 -29.13 55.57 -13.30
N GLU A 66 -28.64 55.66 -12.05
CA GLU A 66 -28.58 56.92 -11.30
C GLU A 66 -27.61 57.92 -11.92
N SER A 67 -26.48 57.46 -12.47
CA SER A 67 -25.55 58.31 -13.21
C SER A 67 -26.17 58.88 -14.48
N ALA A 68 -26.94 58.07 -15.23
CA ALA A 68 -27.67 58.55 -16.40
C ALA A 68 -28.74 59.57 -16.03
N GLU A 69 -29.43 59.36 -14.91
CA GLU A 69 -30.40 60.30 -14.36
C GLU A 69 -29.74 61.63 -13.98
N LEU A 70 -28.61 61.57 -13.29
CA LEU A 70 -27.84 62.75 -12.88
C LEU A 70 -27.43 63.60 -14.10
N VAL A 71 -26.95 62.96 -15.17
CA VAL A 71 -26.61 63.65 -16.43
C VAL A 71 -27.84 64.28 -17.08
N ARG A 72 -29.00 63.62 -17.00
CA ARG A 72 -30.25 64.17 -17.53
C ARG A 72 -30.71 65.38 -16.72
N VAL A 73 -30.68 65.31 -15.39
CA VAL A 73 -31.03 66.44 -14.51
C VAL A 73 -30.07 67.61 -14.70
N GLY A 74 -28.77 67.34 -14.90
CA GLY A 74 -27.79 68.37 -15.24
C GLY A 74 -28.18 69.16 -16.51
N ARG A 75 -28.50 68.45 -17.60
CA ARG A 75 -28.97 69.11 -18.84
C ARG A 75 -30.27 69.89 -18.66
N GLN A 76 -31.20 69.38 -17.86
CA GLN A 76 -32.45 70.09 -17.55
C GLN A 76 -32.18 71.37 -16.76
N LEU A 77 -31.23 71.33 -15.82
CA LEU A 77 -30.80 72.48 -15.05
C LEU A 77 -30.17 73.55 -15.96
N ASP A 78 -29.29 73.14 -16.88
CA ASP A 78 -28.67 74.07 -17.84
C ASP A 78 -29.74 74.81 -18.66
N ILE A 79 -30.74 74.09 -19.17
CA ILE A 79 -31.87 74.68 -19.92
C ILE A 79 -32.70 75.63 -19.05
N ALA A 80 -32.99 75.26 -17.79
CA ALA A 80 -33.75 76.12 -16.89
C ALA A 80 -33.01 77.44 -16.60
N VAL A 81 -31.68 77.38 -16.44
CA VAL A 81 -30.83 78.55 -16.26
C VAL A 81 -30.78 79.41 -17.52
N GLU A 82 -30.66 78.81 -18.71
CA GLU A 82 -30.69 79.54 -19.99
C GLU A 82 -32.00 80.31 -20.23
N HIS A 83 -33.10 79.85 -19.62
CA HIS A 83 -34.42 80.46 -19.71
C HIS A 83 -34.80 81.36 -18.52
N ASP A 84 -33.86 81.63 -17.60
CA ASP A 84 -34.10 82.40 -16.37
C ASP A 84 -35.27 81.83 -15.52
N ASP A 85 -35.52 80.52 -15.56
CA ASP A 85 -36.52 79.84 -14.72
C ASP A 85 -35.91 79.42 -13.38
N ASP A 86 -35.76 80.41 -12.50
CA ASP A 86 -35.16 80.24 -11.17
C ASP A 86 -35.88 79.19 -10.31
N THR A 87 -37.20 79.06 -10.46
CA THR A 87 -37.99 78.12 -9.66
C THR A 87 -37.67 76.68 -10.07
N ALA A 88 -37.64 76.40 -11.39
CA ALA A 88 -37.24 75.10 -11.90
C ALA A 88 -35.75 74.80 -11.60
N ALA A 89 -34.88 75.79 -11.76
CA ALA A 89 -33.45 75.65 -11.49
C ALA A 89 -33.17 75.26 -10.03
N LEU A 90 -33.78 75.94 -9.05
CA LEU A 90 -33.63 75.61 -7.63
C LEU A 90 -34.09 74.18 -7.30
N ALA A 91 -35.21 73.73 -7.87
CA ALA A 91 -35.71 72.37 -7.67
C ALA A 91 -34.78 71.31 -8.30
N LEU A 92 -34.25 71.59 -9.49
CA LEU A 92 -33.33 70.70 -10.21
C LEU A 92 -31.96 70.61 -9.53
N ILE A 93 -31.46 71.71 -8.93
CA ILE A 93 -30.24 71.70 -8.10
C ILE A 93 -30.41 70.73 -6.93
N GLY A 94 -31.51 70.85 -6.17
CA GLY A 94 -31.77 69.96 -5.04
C GLY A 94 -31.83 68.49 -5.46
N ARG A 95 -32.46 68.18 -6.60
CA ARG A 95 -32.51 66.81 -7.13
C ARG A 95 -31.16 66.32 -7.62
N ARG A 96 -30.38 67.16 -8.30
CA ARG A 96 -29.01 66.86 -8.74
C ARG A 96 -28.13 66.49 -7.56
N ASP A 97 -28.18 67.26 -6.48
CA ASP A 97 -27.32 67.06 -5.31
C ASP A 97 -27.64 65.74 -4.59
N VAL A 98 -28.94 65.37 -4.49
CA VAL A 98 -29.36 64.06 -3.98
C VAL A 98 -28.86 62.91 -4.87
N LEU A 99 -29.01 63.04 -6.20
CA LEU A 99 -28.53 62.03 -7.15
C LEU A 99 -27.01 61.90 -7.13
N ALA A 100 -26.28 63.01 -7.02
CA ALA A 100 -24.82 63.01 -6.92
C ALA A 100 -24.36 62.27 -5.66
N ALA A 101 -24.96 62.56 -4.50
CA ALA A 101 -24.65 61.85 -3.25
C ALA A 101 -24.95 60.35 -3.34
N GLU A 102 -26.04 59.95 -4.01
CA GLU A 102 -26.39 58.55 -4.22
C GLU A 102 -25.41 57.85 -5.18
N VAL A 103 -24.99 58.52 -6.26
CA VAL A 103 -23.97 58.02 -7.19
C VAL A 103 -22.63 57.81 -6.47
N ASP A 104 -22.22 58.75 -5.61
CA ASP A 104 -20.99 58.62 -4.81
C ASP A 104 -21.07 57.42 -3.85
N ARG A 105 -22.20 57.27 -3.15
CA ARG A 105 -22.45 56.13 -2.25
C ARG A 105 -22.40 54.79 -3.00
N LEU A 106 -23.15 54.67 -4.09
CA LEU A 106 -23.19 53.46 -4.92
C LEU A 106 -21.82 53.13 -5.52
N THR A 107 -21.03 54.15 -5.88
CA THR A 107 -19.67 53.98 -6.39
C THR A 107 -18.74 53.39 -5.32
N ALA A 108 -18.82 53.90 -4.09
CA ALA A 108 -18.04 53.37 -2.97
C ALA A 108 -18.43 51.90 -2.66
N GLU A 109 -19.73 51.62 -2.55
CA GLU A 109 -20.24 50.27 -2.31
C GLU A 109 -19.86 49.29 -3.41
N LEU A 110 -20.00 49.69 -4.68
CA LEU A 110 -19.61 48.85 -5.81
C LEU A 110 -18.10 48.57 -5.82
N THR A 111 -17.28 49.54 -5.42
CA THR A 111 -15.82 49.38 -5.33
C THR A 111 -15.46 48.34 -4.27
N GLU A 112 -16.05 48.44 -3.08
CA GLU A 112 -15.86 47.45 -2.01
C GLU A 112 -16.31 46.05 -2.44
N LEU A 113 -17.53 45.94 -2.96
CA LEU A 113 -18.09 44.66 -3.37
C LEU A 113 -17.34 44.03 -4.56
N THR A 114 -16.71 44.85 -5.41
CA THR A 114 -15.83 44.35 -6.46
C THR A 114 -14.58 43.71 -5.88
N ARG A 115 -13.97 44.28 -4.84
CA ARG A 115 -12.84 43.66 -4.14
C ARG A 115 -13.24 42.36 -3.45
N GLU A 116 -14.40 42.33 -2.81
CA GLU A 116 -14.93 41.11 -2.20
C GLU A 116 -15.18 40.01 -3.25
N ALA A 117 -15.72 40.37 -4.41
CA ALA A 117 -15.98 39.43 -5.50
C ALA A 117 -14.68 38.78 -6.04
N GLU A 118 -13.62 39.58 -6.22
CA GLU A 118 -12.31 39.05 -6.64
C GLU A 118 -11.69 38.18 -5.54
N GLY A 119 -11.74 38.63 -4.28
CA GLY A 119 -11.28 37.81 -3.14
C GLY A 119 -12.03 36.48 -3.02
N ALA A 120 -13.34 36.47 -3.24
CA ALA A 120 -14.15 35.26 -3.25
C ALA A 120 -13.74 34.30 -4.39
N LYS A 121 -13.41 34.85 -5.57
CA LYS A 121 -12.93 34.07 -6.72
C LYS A 121 -11.54 33.46 -6.45
N ASP A 122 -10.61 34.23 -5.90
CA ASP A 122 -9.28 33.74 -5.56
C ASP A 122 -9.36 32.63 -4.50
N ASN A 123 -10.19 32.82 -3.48
CA ASN A 123 -10.46 31.80 -2.47
C ASN A 123 -11.03 30.50 -3.07
N LEU A 124 -11.92 30.60 -4.08
CA LEU A 124 -12.44 29.42 -4.76
C LEU A 124 -11.36 28.67 -5.53
N ILE A 125 -10.46 29.39 -6.22
CA ILE A 125 -9.34 28.79 -6.95
C ILE A 125 -8.42 28.06 -5.96
N ALA A 126 -8.00 28.74 -4.89
CA ALA A 126 -7.15 28.15 -3.86
C ALA A 126 -7.78 26.89 -3.23
N PHE A 127 -9.08 26.94 -2.93
CA PHE A 127 -9.79 25.80 -2.36
C PHE A 127 -9.94 24.63 -3.35
N GLN A 128 -10.12 24.93 -4.63
CA GLN A 128 -10.12 23.92 -5.69
C GLN A 128 -8.76 23.23 -5.81
N GLU A 129 -7.67 23.99 -5.76
CA GLU A 129 -6.32 23.43 -5.75
C GLU A 129 -6.07 22.54 -4.53
N GLU A 130 -6.55 22.92 -3.34
CA GLU A 130 -6.46 22.07 -2.15
C GLU A 130 -7.17 20.72 -2.34
N ILE A 131 -8.36 20.71 -2.96
CA ILE A 131 -9.07 19.46 -3.27
C ILE A 131 -8.23 18.59 -4.22
N VAL A 132 -7.61 19.18 -5.23
CA VAL A 132 -6.74 18.46 -6.17
C VAL A 132 -5.51 17.91 -5.45
N ARG A 133 -4.81 18.73 -4.66
CA ARG A 133 -3.65 18.31 -3.85
C ARG A 133 -4.00 17.13 -2.95
N LEU A 134 -5.17 17.16 -2.30
CA LEU A 134 -5.63 16.09 -1.41
C LEU A 134 -5.95 14.79 -2.17
N ARG A 135 -6.53 14.89 -3.38
CA ARG A 135 -6.76 13.73 -4.26
C ARG A 135 -5.45 13.07 -4.70
N GLU A 136 -4.46 13.87 -5.09
CA GLU A 136 -3.15 13.35 -5.46
C GLU A 136 -2.44 12.70 -4.26
N GLU A 137 -2.54 13.33 -3.09
CA GLU A 137 -1.98 12.79 -1.86
C GLU A 137 -2.59 11.43 -1.53
N ARG A 138 -3.92 11.28 -1.63
CA ARG A 138 -4.60 10.00 -1.49
C ARG A 138 -3.98 8.94 -2.41
N VAL A 139 -3.83 9.23 -3.71
CA VAL A 139 -3.26 8.29 -4.68
C VAL A 139 -1.84 7.89 -4.28
N ARG A 140 -0.98 8.87 -3.97
CA ARG A 140 0.40 8.61 -3.51
C ARG A 140 0.42 7.74 -2.26
N MET A 141 -0.47 7.98 -1.31
CA MET A 141 -0.48 7.28 -0.02
C MET A 141 -1.01 5.86 -0.12
N LEU A 142 -2.03 5.63 -0.95
CA LEU A 142 -2.51 4.29 -1.25
C LEU A 142 -1.48 3.47 -2.01
N ALA A 143 -0.73 4.08 -2.95
CA ALA A 143 0.37 3.42 -3.63
C ALA A 143 1.50 3.01 -2.65
N ARG A 144 1.89 3.91 -1.73
CA ARG A 144 2.88 3.58 -0.67
C ARG A 144 2.39 2.46 0.24
N LEU A 145 1.12 2.48 0.64
CA LEU A 145 0.51 1.41 1.44
C LEU A 145 0.51 0.07 0.69
N ALA A 146 0.15 0.06 -0.59
CA ALA A 146 0.16 -1.15 -1.41
C ALA A 146 1.58 -1.72 -1.54
N ASN A 147 2.60 -0.87 -1.75
CA ASN A 147 4.00 -1.30 -1.79
C ASN A 147 4.46 -1.89 -0.45
N ALA A 148 4.13 -1.23 0.67
CA ALA A 148 4.45 -1.75 2.01
C ALA A 148 3.80 -3.10 2.28
N LYS A 149 2.51 -3.28 1.89
CA LYS A 149 1.82 -4.57 1.99
C LYS A 149 2.46 -5.65 1.12
N ALA A 150 2.91 -5.31 -0.09
CA ALA A 150 3.61 -6.26 -0.97
C ALA A 150 4.95 -6.71 -0.36
N ARG A 151 5.74 -5.78 0.21
CA ARG A 151 6.99 -6.09 0.91
C ARG A 151 6.78 -7.01 2.11
N LEU A 152 5.76 -6.75 2.94
CA LEU A 152 5.42 -7.60 4.08
C LEU A 152 5.02 -9.02 3.65
N ARG A 153 4.23 -9.15 2.58
CA ARG A 153 3.88 -10.47 2.02
C ARG A 153 5.12 -11.20 1.52
N PHE A 154 5.99 -10.51 0.80
CA PHE A 154 7.24 -11.10 0.30
C PHE A 154 8.14 -11.59 1.46
N GLN A 155 8.29 -10.80 2.53
CA GLN A 155 9.03 -11.23 3.73
C GLN A 155 8.39 -12.44 4.42
N ALA A 156 7.05 -12.46 4.55
CA ALA A 156 6.34 -13.59 5.14
C ALA A 156 6.52 -14.87 4.30
N THR A 157 6.48 -14.77 2.97
CA THR A 157 6.76 -15.88 2.07
C THR A 157 8.21 -16.33 2.18
N LEU A 158 9.20 -15.43 2.22
CA LEU A 158 10.61 -15.81 2.41
C LEU A 158 10.87 -16.52 3.74
N ASN A 159 10.27 -16.03 4.84
CA ASN A 159 10.37 -16.70 6.14
C ASN A 159 9.68 -18.07 6.13
N GLY A 160 8.58 -18.22 5.37
CA GLY A 160 7.89 -19.49 5.17
C GLY A 160 8.58 -20.45 4.19
N LEU A 161 9.48 -19.94 3.33
CA LEU A 161 10.34 -20.69 2.42
C LEU A 161 11.73 -20.96 3.03
N SER A 162 11.90 -20.80 4.35
CA SER A 162 13.20 -21.02 5.00
C SER A 162 13.73 -22.42 4.68
N THR A 163 14.89 -22.42 4.01
CA THR A 163 15.75 -23.55 3.71
C THR A 163 16.06 -24.45 4.92
N ASP A 164 15.86 -23.99 6.16
CA ASP A 164 16.09 -24.80 7.36
C ASP A 164 15.04 -25.89 7.60
N ALA A 165 13.82 -25.75 7.06
CA ALA A 165 12.81 -26.81 7.16
C ALA A 165 13.10 -27.94 6.15
N ASP A 166 13.48 -27.56 4.93
CA ASP A 166 13.82 -28.50 3.86
C ASP A 166 15.19 -29.19 4.13
N ILE A 167 16.18 -28.50 4.70
CA ILE A 167 17.47 -29.10 5.09
C ILE A 167 17.29 -30.11 6.25
N ARG A 168 16.47 -29.79 7.26
CA ARG A 168 16.18 -30.73 8.37
C ARG A 168 15.42 -31.97 7.91
N ALA A 169 14.45 -31.81 7.01
CA ALA A 169 13.75 -32.94 6.42
C ALA A 169 14.70 -33.86 5.63
N LEU A 170 15.70 -33.29 4.93
CA LEU A 170 16.71 -34.08 4.22
C LEU A 170 17.71 -34.78 5.16
N GLU A 171 18.07 -34.18 6.31
CA GLU A 171 18.87 -34.84 7.34
C GLU A 171 18.13 -36.03 7.98
N GLU A 172 16.85 -35.89 8.33
CA GLU A 172 16.04 -36.99 8.89
C GLU A 172 15.92 -38.17 7.92
N VAL A 173 15.75 -37.88 6.61
CA VAL A 173 15.73 -38.91 5.57
C VAL A 173 17.10 -39.60 5.45
N ARG A 174 18.21 -38.84 5.51
CA ARG A 174 19.57 -39.41 5.50
C ARG A 174 19.83 -40.32 6.71
N ASP A 175 19.41 -39.90 7.90
CA ASP A 175 19.56 -40.69 9.13
C ASP A 175 18.69 -41.95 9.12
N HIS A 176 17.51 -41.89 8.51
CA HIS A 176 16.67 -43.07 8.34
C HIS A 176 17.27 -44.08 7.36
N ILE A 177 17.81 -43.62 6.23
CA ILE A 177 18.52 -44.47 5.26
C ILE A 177 19.74 -45.13 5.91
N ASN A 178 20.54 -44.36 6.67
CA ASN A 178 21.71 -44.90 7.37
C ASN A 178 21.33 -45.98 8.41
N ARG A 179 20.23 -45.77 9.15
CA ARG A 179 19.68 -46.79 10.07
C ARG A 179 19.24 -48.04 9.33
N LEU A 180 18.52 -47.91 8.22
CA LEU A 180 18.06 -49.05 7.43
C LEU A 180 19.25 -49.84 6.84
N VAL A 181 20.27 -49.14 6.33
CA VAL A 181 21.50 -49.79 5.86
C VAL A 181 22.18 -50.53 7.00
N ALA A 182 22.34 -49.91 8.17
CA ALA A 182 22.91 -50.55 9.35
C ALA A 182 22.09 -51.78 9.80
N GLU A 183 20.76 -51.70 9.81
CA GLU A 183 19.88 -52.84 10.13
C GLU A 183 19.99 -53.97 9.11
N THR A 184 20.13 -53.66 7.82
CA THR A 184 20.36 -54.69 6.78
C THR A 184 21.75 -55.32 6.89
N GLN A 185 22.75 -54.56 7.36
CA GLN A 185 24.11 -55.05 7.56
C GLN A 185 24.17 -55.95 8.80
N VAL A 186 23.52 -55.56 9.90
CA VAL A 186 23.32 -56.41 11.08
C VAL A 186 22.48 -57.65 10.74
N SER A 187 21.48 -57.54 9.87
CA SER A 187 20.69 -58.71 9.43
C SER A 187 21.49 -59.67 8.55
N ARG A 188 22.47 -59.19 7.77
CA ARG A 188 23.43 -60.07 7.07
C ARG A 188 24.37 -60.76 8.07
N ASP A 189 24.88 -60.03 9.05
CA ASP A 189 25.79 -60.58 10.06
C ASP A 189 25.09 -61.59 10.99
N LEU A 190 23.80 -61.39 11.30
CA LEU A 190 23.00 -62.35 12.07
C LEU A 190 22.54 -63.54 11.23
N GLY A 191 22.29 -63.35 9.93
CA GLY A 191 21.96 -64.43 8.98
C GLY A 191 23.12 -65.40 8.75
N ASP A 192 24.37 -64.91 8.82
CA ASP A 192 25.57 -65.75 8.71
C ASP A 192 25.79 -66.62 9.96
N SER A 193 25.35 -66.20 11.15
CA SER A 193 25.57 -66.98 12.39
C SER A 193 24.81 -68.31 12.46
N GLU A 194 23.60 -68.40 11.91
CA GLU A 194 22.82 -69.65 11.84
C GLU A 194 23.30 -70.55 10.68
N LEU A 195 23.78 -69.93 9.58
CA LEU A 195 24.34 -70.63 8.43
C LEU A 195 25.73 -71.21 8.76
N GLU A 196 26.59 -70.49 9.48
CA GLU A 196 27.88 -70.98 10.00
C GLU A 196 27.69 -72.12 11.00
N ARG A 197 26.69 -72.05 11.87
CA ARG A 197 26.38 -73.12 12.81
C ARG A 197 25.91 -74.40 12.09
N ARG A 198 25.16 -74.26 10.98
CA ARG A 198 24.79 -75.40 10.11
C ARG A 198 25.94 -75.90 9.23
N LEU A 199 26.82 -75.03 8.76
CA LEU A 199 27.99 -75.39 7.95
C LEU A 199 29.12 -76.01 8.79
N GLY A 200 29.25 -75.64 10.07
CA GLY A 200 30.17 -76.28 11.02
C GLY A 200 29.88 -77.76 11.21
N HIS A 201 28.60 -78.13 11.36
CA HIS A 201 28.18 -79.52 11.49
C HIS A 201 28.36 -80.36 10.20
N ILE A 202 28.41 -79.72 9.02
CA ILE A 202 28.68 -80.42 7.75
C ILE A 202 30.21 -80.58 7.53
N ARG A 203 31.01 -79.59 7.93
CA ARG A 203 32.48 -79.65 7.82
C ARG A 203 33.10 -80.65 8.80
N GLU A 204 32.53 -80.84 9.98
CA GLU A 204 32.98 -81.90 10.92
C GLU A 204 32.71 -83.31 10.38
N ALA A 205 31.63 -83.50 9.61
CA ALA A 205 31.30 -84.79 8.97
C ALA A 205 32.19 -85.14 7.75
N GLU A 206 32.78 -84.14 7.09
CA GLU A 206 33.70 -84.33 5.94
C GLU A 206 35.19 -84.35 6.35
N ALA A 207 35.58 -83.65 7.42
CA ALA A 207 36.94 -83.62 7.94
C ALA A 207 37.40 -84.98 8.50
N GLU A 208 36.49 -85.77 9.09
CA GLU A 208 36.83 -87.09 9.65
C GLU A 208 37.15 -88.13 8.56
N ARG A 209 36.60 -87.98 7.34
CA ARG A 209 36.86 -88.90 6.21
C ARG A 209 38.14 -88.54 5.46
N THR A 210 38.46 -87.25 5.35
CA THR A 210 39.68 -86.75 4.68
C THR A 210 40.93 -86.93 5.54
N ALA A 211 40.83 -86.81 6.87
CA ALA A 211 41.95 -87.08 7.79
C ALA A 211 42.37 -88.58 7.80
N ARG A 212 41.41 -89.51 7.69
CA ARG A 212 41.70 -90.95 7.58
C ARG A 212 42.37 -91.32 6.26
N ALA A 213 41.98 -90.68 5.16
CA ALA A 213 42.60 -90.88 3.85
C ALA A 213 44.05 -90.33 3.79
N GLN A 214 44.30 -89.17 4.40
CA GLN A 214 45.65 -88.59 4.46
C GLN A 214 46.61 -89.38 5.38
N LEU A 215 46.11 -90.00 6.46
CA LEU A 215 46.94 -90.82 7.36
C LEU A 215 47.44 -92.12 6.69
N GLU A 216 46.61 -92.76 5.85
CA GLU A 216 47.00 -93.97 5.10
C GLU A 216 48.00 -93.65 3.97
N GLU A 217 47.85 -92.50 3.31
CA GLU A 217 48.80 -92.05 2.28
C GLU A 217 50.18 -91.70 2.89
N LEU A 218 50.19 -91.03 4.06
CA LEU A 218 51.43 -90.71 4.77
C LEU A 218 52.19 -91.96 5.26
N LYS A 219 51.48 -93.04 5.63
CA LYS A 219 52.13 -94.32 5.96
C LYS A 219 52.80 -94.96 4.74
N ARG A 220 52.15 -94.94 3.56
CA ARG A 220 52.73 -95.46 2.31
C ARG A 220 53.96 -94.69 1.85
N VAL A 221 53.95 -93.36 2.03
CA VAL A 221 55.09 -92.49 1.66
C VAL A 221 56.29 -92.67 2.61
N ARG A 222 56.06 -93.10 3.86
CA ARG A 222 57.14 -93.35 4.84
C ARG A 222 57.89 -94.66 4.57
N ASP A 223 57.21 -95.68 4.04
CA ASP A 223 57.83 -96.98 3.74
C ASP A 223 58.55 -97.01 2.36
N GLY A 224 58.59 -95.89 1.63
CA GLY A 224 59.06 -95.82 0.24
C GLY A 224 60.04 -94.69 -0.12
N ARG A 225 60.98 -94.29 0.76
CA ARG A 225 62.07 -93.36 0.38
C ARG A 225 63.47 -93.98 0.43
N PRO A 226 64.28 -93.77 -0.62
CA PRO A 226 65.69 -93.48 -0.43
C PRO A 226 66.14 -92.13 -1.03
N ALA A 227 66.73 -91.33 -0.13
CA ALA A 227 67.97 -90.55 -0.23
C ALA A 227 68.24 -89.47 -1.31
N ARG A 228 68.78 -88.36 -0.77
CA ARG A 228 69.85 -87.44 -1.25
C ARG A 228 69.49 -86.31 -2.23
N MET A 229 69.67 -85.03 -1.83
CA MET A 229 70.89 -84.16 -1.97
C MET A 229 70.77 -83.31 -3.26
N ALA A 230 71.08 -82.02 -3.40
CA ALA A 230 71.67 -80.93 -2.61
C ALA A 230 71.31 -79.58 -3.31
N LEU A 231 71.55 -78.47 -2.61
CA LEU A 231 71.47 -77.03 -2.98
C LEU A 231 72.42 -76.62 -4.16
N PRO A 232 72.61 -75.33 -4.59
CA PRO A 232 71.99 -74.03 -4.23
C PRO A 232 71.68 -73.03 -5.43
N ASP A 233 71.12 -71.88 -5.05
CA ASP A 233 70.91 -70.51 -5.60
C ASP A 233 72.04 -69.84 -6.47
N PRO A 234 72.02 -68.53 -6.85
CA PRO A 234 70.96 -67.54 -7.19
C PRO A 234 71.25 -66.63 -8.44
N ALA A 235 70.23 -65.91 -8.95
CA ALA A 235 70.25 -64.53 -9.53
C ALA A 235 71.26 -64.20 -10.70
N PRO A 236 71.34 -62.99 -11.32
CA PRO A 236 70.68 -61.70 -11.05
C PRO A 236 70.14 -60.93 -12.27
N ALA A 237 69.56 -59.78 -11.93
CA ALA A 237 69.00 -58.72 -12.76
C ALA A 237 70.05 -57.91 -13.57
N ARG A 238 69.56 -57.32 -14.67
CA ARG A 238 69.82 -55.94 -15.10
C ARG A 238 68.56 -55.37 -15.73
#